data_AF-A0AAU4ER58-F1
#
_entry.id   AF-A0AAU4ER58-F1
#
_cell.length_a   1.000
_cell.length_b   1.000
_cell.length_c   1.000
_cell.angle_alpha   90.00
_cell.angle_beta   90.00
_cell.angle_gamma   90.00
#
_symmetry.space_group_name_H-M   'P 1'
#
loop_
_entity.id
_entity.type
_entity.pdbx_description
1 polymer ?
#
loop_
_entity_poly.entity_id
_entity_poly.type
_entity_poly.pdbx_seq_one_letter_code
_entity_poly.pdbx_strand_id
1 'polypeptide(L)'
;MTDGSAYEYDFCLSFAAEERDYVEEVAKYLTASGLRLFLDSEETANLLGADLYTLLDDVYNNRSRYCVLFASEAFSRRMWTRHERRSAQDRAFRSEADYILPVRFDDTTIPGLRATTAHVDARVTSPAALAAVLAAKLGSESGPTPVDSSIVVLAGGSPAVLGEVLEQALAECRVTLPPEQLSPGASRVVAVITDAVLPAAEVVTTLAGAIERAARGRRAGTIRIAVHHGQIPPACHLTTLDVTTAIEAAQSAAVTDVLDRLPNADCAIVATERVHTKVIRDGRGGSNPSLYTVVKTATGAALYVRVPGYPRLPGPEPTPRAPSTSPVPPTPTSVHHGNKYDFHGTTTVGQAGDRYYGSTGHGE
;
A
#
# COMPACT_ATOMS: atom_id res chain seq x y z
N MET A 1 30.66 -17.35 -16.91
CA MET A 1 29.43 -17.16 -17.68
C MET A 1 28.35 -16.78 -16.69
N THR A 2 28.13 -15.49 -16.50
CA THR A 2 27.10 -14.95 -15.62
C THR A 2 25.76 -15.06 -16.34
N ASP A 3 24.97 -16.05 -15.97
CA ASP A 3 23.60 -16.18 -16.43
C ASP A 3 22.77 -15.00 -15.89
N GLY A 4 21.99 -14.38 -16.76
CA GLY A 4 21.23 -13.16 -16.49
C GLY A 4 19.97 -13.44 -15.66
N SER A 5 20.15 -13.94 -14.44
CA SER A 5 19.04 -14.15 -13.50
C SER A 5 18.52 -12.80 -13.00
N ALA A 6 17.22 -12.55 -13.17
CA ALA A 6 16.52 -11.37 -12.63
C ALA A 6 16.49 -11.34 -11.08
N TYR A 7 16.90 -12.42 -10.43
CA TYR A 7 16.92 -12.58 -8.98
C TYR A 7 18.35 -12.65 -8.44
N GLU A 8 18.57 -12.11 -7.25
CA GLU A 8 19.85 -12.19 -6.53
C GLU A 8 20.09 -13.59 -5.95
N TYR A 9 19.02 -14.30 -5.58
CA TYR A 9 19.03 -15.63 -5.01
C TYR A 9 18.10 -16.59 -5.76
N ASP A 10 18.47 -17.86 -5.80
CA ASP A 10 17.64 -18.93 -6.38
C ASP A 10 16.61 -19.43 -5.36
N PHE A 11 16.97 -19.47 -4.08
CA PHE A 11 16.05 -19.79 -2.98
C PHE A 11 16.25 -18.88 -1.76
N CYS A 12 15.14 -18.44 -1.18
CA CYS A 12 15.07 -17.96 0.21
C CYS A 12 14.68 -19.15 1.10
N LEU A 13 15.42 -19.39 2.18
CA LEU A 13 15.14 -20.44 3.16
C LEU A 13 14.58 -19.80 4.43
N SER A 14 13.28 -20.01 4.69
CA SER A 14 12.53 -19.41 5.79
C SER A 14 12.18 -20.44 6.86
N PHE A 15 12.72 -20.27 8.07
CA PHE A 15 12.67 -21.28 9.13
C PHE A 15 12.71 -20.67 10.53
N ALA A 16 12.26 -21.41 11.54
CA ALA A 16 12.47 -21.04 12.94
C ALA A 16 13.85 -21.53 13.40
N ALA A 17 14.38 -20.93 14.47
CA ALA A 17 15.72 -21.30 14.95
C ALA A 17 15.83 -22.78 15.34
N GLU A 18 14.72 -23.41 15.71
CA GLU A 18 14.60 -24.83 16.05
C GLU A 18 14.89 -25.75 14.86
N GLU A 19 14.65 -25.32 13.62
CA GLU A 19 14.94 -26.11 12.42
C GLU A 19 16.33 -25.82 11.81
N ARG A 20 17.15 -24.98 12.46
CA ARG A 20 18.42 -24.47 11.93
C ARG A 20 19.35 -25.58 11.46
N ASP A 21 19.56 -26.63 12.26
CA ASP A 21 20.50 -27.71 11.93
C ASP A 21 20.12 -28.38 10.59
N TYR A 22 18.83 -28.68 10.41
CA TYR A 22 18.33 -29.28 9.17
C TYR A 22 18.49 -28.33 7.98
N VAL A 23 18.12 -27.05 8.15
CA VAL A 23 18.13 -26.06 7.07
C VAL A 23 19.55 -25.69 6.64
N GLU A 24 20.49 -25.59 7.58
CA GLU A 24 21.89 -25.33 7.26
C GLU A 24 22.52 -26.51 6.50
N GLU A 25 22.12 -27.76 6.78
CA GLU A 25 22.54 -28.90 5.98
C GLU A 25 21.99 -28.84 4.55
N VAL A 26 20.69 -28.52 4.38
CA VAL A 26 20.09 -28.29 3.05
C VAL A 26 20.85 -27.20 2.31
N ALA A 27 21.14 -26.09 2.98
CA ALA A 27 21.86 -24.96 2.41
C ALA A 27 23.27 -25.32 1.95
N LYS A 28 23.99 -26.18 2.70
CA LYS A 28 25.31 -26.70 2.31
C LYS A 28 25.23 -27.47 0.99
N TYR A 29 24.27 -28.38 0.84
CA TYR A 29 24.09 -29.16 -0.40
C TYR A 29 23.72 -28.29 -1.60
N LEU A 30 22.83 -27.31 -1.41
CA LEU A 30 22.42 -26.39 -2.47
C LEU A 30 23.57 -25.45 -2.90
N THR A 31 24.32 -24.92 -1.94
CA THR A 31 25.49 -24.06 -2.21
C THR A 31 26.61 -24.84 -2.91
N ALA A 32 26.85 -26.09 -2.51
CA ALA A 32 27.80 -26.98 -3.18
C ALA A 32 27.41 -27.27 -4.64
N SER A 33 26.12 -27.15 -4.97
CA SER A 33 25.58 -27.26 -6.34
C SER A 33 25.63 -25.94 -7.13
N GLY A 34 26.24 -24.89 -6.58
CA GLY A 34 26.40 -23.59 -7.23
C GLY A 34 25.19 -22.66 -7.13
N LEU A 35 24.20 -22.98 -6.29
CA LEU A 35 22.98 -22.19 -6.13
C LEU A 35 23.20 -21.05 -5.13
N ARG A 36 22.55 -19.91 -5.40
CA ARG A 36 22.60 -18.71 -4.56
C ARG A 36 21.44 -18.74 -3.58
N LEU A 37 21.73 -18.59 -2.29
CA LEU A 37 20.73 -18.75 -1.23
C LEU A 37 20.68 -17.52 -0.34
N PHE A 38 19.47 -17.18 0.11
CA PHE A 38 19.26 -16.31 1.25
C PHE A 38 18.80 -17.15 2.45
N LEU A 39 19.50 -17.03 3.57
CA LEU A 39 19.12 -17.66 4.84
C LEU A 39 18.39 -16.63 5.69
N ASP A 40 17.09 -16.82 5.88
CA ASP A 40 16.29 -16.03 6.81
C ASP A 40 16.45 -16.60 8.23
N SER A 41 17.69 -16.58 8.71
CA SER A 41 18.07 -17.08 10.03
C SER A 41 18.29 -15.87 10.91
N GLU A 42 17.29 -15.46 11.69
CA GLU A 42 17.48 -14.38 12.64
C GLU A 42 18.59 -14.74 13.65
N GLU A 43 19.78 -14.14 13.51
CA GLU A 43 20.61 -13.85 14.67
C GLU A 43 20.15 -12.49 15.23
N THR A 44 19.38 -12.57 16.31
CA THR A 44 18.59 -11.50 16.94
C THR A 44 19.43 -10.41 17.64
N ALA A 45 20.43 -9.83 16.97
CA ALA A 45 21.15 -8.65 17.47
C ALA A 45 21.13 -7.48 16.48
N ASN A 46 21.08 -7.74 15.17
CA ASN A 46 21.19 -6.68 14.15
C ASN A 46 19.85 -6.17 13.60
N LEU A 47 18.70 -6.76 13.99
CA LEU A 47 17.36 -6.37 13.53
C LEU A 47 16.53 -5.62 14.60
N LEU A 48 17.18 -5.15 15.66
CA LEU A 48 16.56 -4.24 16.62
C LEU A 48 16.48 -2.82 16.02
N GLY A 49 15.33 -2.50 15.43
CA GLY A 49 14.99 -1.14 14.97
C GLY A 49 14.63 -1.00 13.49
N ALA A 50 14.81 -2.04 12.68
CA ALA A 50 14.33 -2.07 11.30
C ALA A 50 12.99 -2.81 11.22
N ASP A 51 12.09 -2.34 10.35
CA ASP A 51 10.81 -3.00 10.12
C ASP A 51 11.06 -4.33 9.41
N LEU A 52 11.05 -5.42 10.18
CA LEU A 52 11.17 -6.80 9.72
C LEU A 52 10.24 -7.09 8.52
N TYR A 53 9.10 -6.39 8.43
CA TYR A 53 8.20 -6.46 7.30
C TYR A 53 8.84 -6.04 5.97
N THR A 54 9.60 -4.93 5.94
CA THR A 54 10.19 -4.42 4.69
C THR A 54 11.28 -5.34 4.16
N LEU A 55 12.09 -5.94 5.04
CA LEU A 55 13.16 -6.86 4.65
C LEU A 55 12.59 -8.19 4.14
N LEU A 56 11.61 -8.74 4.85
CA LEU A 56 10.94 -9.97 4.45
C LEU A 56 10.15 -9.78 3.16
N ASP A 57 9.39 -8.68 3.02
CA ASP A 57 8.64 -8.38 1.80
C ASP A 57 9.56 -8.15 0.58
N ASP A 58 10.74 -7.56 0.77
CA ASP A 58 11.71 -7.38 -0.32
C ASP A 58 12.42 -8.68 -0.70
N VAL A 59 12.78 -9.52 0.27
CA VAL A 59 13.46 -10.79 0.02
C VAL A 59 12.52 -11.87 -0.51
N TYR A 60 11.29 -11.96 0.04
CA TYR A 60 10.25 -12.88 -0.42
C TYR A 60 9.64 -12.48 -1.75
N ASN A 61 9.69 -11.22 -2.20
CA ASN A 61 9.02 -10.85 -3.45
C ASN A 61 9.96 -10.37 -4.56
N ASN A 62 11.14 -9.81 -4.26
CA ASN A 62 11.98 -9.16 -5.28
C ASN A 62 13.36 -9.79 -5.48
N ARG A 63 13.90 -10.49 -4.48
CA ARG A 63 15.33 -10.92 -4.50
C ARG A 63 15.55 -12.41 -4.68
N SER A 64 14.54 -13.24 -4.43
CA SER A 64 14.66 -14.70 -4.49
C SER A 64 13.65 -15.31 -5.46
N ARG A 65 14.07 -16.32 -6.23
CA ARG A 65 13.20 -16.97 -7.23
C ARG A 65 12.12 -17.88 -6.62
N TYR A 66 12.43 -18.57 -5.53
CA TYR A 66 11.46 -19.33 -4.74
C TYR A 66 11.68 -19.09 -3.25
N CYS A 67 10.63 -19.22 -2.45
CA CYS A 67 10.71 -19.26 -1.00
C CYS A 67 10.43 -20.68 -0.50
N VAL A 68 11.42 -21.31 0.12
CA VAL A 68 11.25 -22.58 0.83
C VAL A 68 10.80 -22.27 2.25
N LEU A 69 9.55 -22.63 2.56
CA LEU A 69 8.93 -22.41 3.86
C LEU A 69 9.05 -23.67 4.71
N PHE A 70 9.90 -23.64 5.72
CA PHE A 70 10.04 -24.72 6.69
C PHE A 70 8.97 -24.57 7.78
N ALA A 71 7.81 -25.16 7.52
CA ALA A 71 6.62 -25.07 8.35
C ALA A 71 6.69 -25.98 9.58
N SER A 72 6.55 -25.38 10.75
CA SER A 72 6.45 -26.04 12.05
C SER A 72 5.56 -25.25 13.01
N GLU A 73 5.24 -25.82 14.17
CA GLU A 73 4.59 -25.12 15.28
C GLU A 73 5.43 -23.93 15.75
N ALA A 74 6.75 -24.11 15.85
CA ALA A 74 7.68 -23.06 16.25
C ALA A 74 7.66 -21.89 15.25
N PHE A 75 7.67 -22.21 13.95
CA PHE A 75 7.53 -21.23 12.89
C PHE A 75 6.20 -20.47 12.96
N SER A 76 5.08 -21.20 13.10
CA SER A 76 3.73 -20.61 13.21
C SER A 76 3.59 -19.67 14.41
N ARG A 77 4.11 -20.07 15.57
CA ARG A 77 4.07 -19.23 16.78
C ARG A 77 4.88 -17.95 16.63
N ARG A 78 6.07 -18.03 16.01
CA ARG A 78 6.95 -16.87 15.76
C ARG A 78 6.34 -15.91 14.76
N MET A 79 5.80 -16.43 13.68
CA MET A 79 5.29 -15.58 12.61
C MET A 79 3.96 -14.90 13.00
N TRP A 80 3.14 -15.49 13.89
CA TRP A 80 1.82 -14.97 14.31
C TRP A 80 1.77 -14.27 15.68
N THR A 81 2.91 -14.02 16.34
CA THR A 81 2.94 -13.43 17.71
C THR A 81 2.56 -11.94 17.78
N ARG A 82 2.44 -11.23 16.65
CA ARG A 82 1.95 -9.84 16.59
C ARG A 82 0.59 -9.76 15.90
N HIS A 83 -0.48 -9.67 16.69
CA HIS A 83 -1.88 -9.69 16.23
C HIS A 83 -2.21 -8.66 15.11
N GLU A 84 -1.55 -7.50 15.07
CA GLU A 84 -1.75 -6.47 14.04
C GLU A 84 -1.24 -6.87 12.63
N ARG A 85 -0.39 -7.91 12.53
CA ARG A 85 0.32 -8.28 11.29
C ARG A 85 -0.21 -9.53 10.60
N ARG A 86 -1.12 -10.25 11.27
CA ARG A 86 -1.73 -11.51 10.82
C ARG A 86 -2.42 -11.39 9.46
N SER A 87 -3.13 -10.29 9.21
CA SER A 87 -3.89 -10.13 7.97
C SER A 87 -3.01 -9.91 6.73
N ALA A 88 -1.83 -9.30 6.87
CA ALA A 88 -0.91 -9.09 5.76
C ALA A 88 -0.18 -10.39 5.38
N GLN A 89 0.23 -11.16 6.40
CA GLN A 89 0.85 -12.49 6.21
C GLN A 89 -0.13 -13.47 5.57
N ASP A 90 -1.37 -13.56 6.06
CA ASP A 90 -2.42 -14.39 5.47
C ASP A 90 -2.68 -14.07 3.99
N ARG A 91 -2.37 -12.83 3.54
CA ARG A 91 -2.54 -12.39 2.14
C ARG A 91 -1.38 -12.82 1.25
N ALA A 92 -0.13 -12.61 1.67
CA ALA A 92 1.06 -12.96 0.88
C ALA A 92 1.13 -14.47 0.56
N PHE A 93 0.71 -15.34 1.48
CA PHE A 93 0.66 -16.78 1.22
C PHE A 93 -0.48 -17.23 0.28
N ARG A 94 -1.56 -16.44 0.17
CA ARG A 94 -2.72 -16.79 -0.67
C ARG A 94 -2.53 -16.41 -2.14
N SER A 95 -1.65 -15.47 -2.41
CA SER A 95 -1.45 -14.82 -3.71
C SER A 95 -0.59 -15.61 -4.70
N GLU A 96 0.31 -16.49 -4.22
CA GLU A 96 1.42 -17.02 -5.01
C GLU A 96 1.70 -18.51 -4.74
N ALA A 97 0.76 -19.37 -5.15
CA ALA A 97 0.82 -20.82 -4.87
C ALA A 97 2.05 -21.55 -5.46
N ASP A 98 2.70 -20.97 -6.48
CA ASP A 98 3.85 -21.58 -7.16
C ASP A 98 5.21 -21.02 -6.69
N TYR A 99 5.22 -19.91 -5.95
CA TYR A 99 6.43 -19.28 -5.42
C TYR A 99 6.90 -19.94 -4.11
N ILE A 100 5.94 -20.36 -3.28
CA ILE A 100 6.19 -20.90 -1.95
C ILE A 100 6.27 -22.42 -2.04
N LEU A 101 7.38 -22.98 -1.57
CA LEU A 101 7.66 -24.40 -1.55
C LEU A 101 7.62 -24.90 -0.09
N PRO A 102 6.49 -25.48 0.37
CA PRO A 102 6.35 -25.84 1.77
C PRO A 102 7.10 -27.13 2.09
N VAL A 103 7.87 -27.09 3.18
CA VAL A 103 8.54 -28.22 3.80
C VAL A 103 8.02 -28.34 5.22
N ARG A 104 7.32 -29.42 5.54
CA ARG A 104 6.59 -29.58 6.81
C ARG A 104 7.39 -30.42 7.78
N PHE A 105 7.65 -29.88 8.98
CA PHE A 105 8.19 -30.63 10.11
C PHE A 105 7.09 -31.26 10.97
N ASP A 106 5.86 -30.74 10.85
CA ASP A 106 4.68 -31.24 11.55
C ASP A 106 3.38 -30.90 10.78
N ASP A 107 2.25 -31.23 11.38
CA ASP A 107 0.93 -31.01 10.79
C ASP A 107 0.32 -29.65 11.18
N THR A 108 1.15 -28.69 11.64
CA THR A 108 0.72 -27.34 12.01
C THR A 108 0.11 -26.59 10.83
N THR A 109 -1.16 -26.21 10.93
CA THR A 109 -1.79 -25.33 9.96
C THR A 109 -1.08 -23.98 9.93
N ILE A 110 -0.52 -23.62 8.77
CA ILE A 110 0.04 -22.28 8.54
C ILE A 110 -1.05 -21.41 7.91
N PRO A 111 -1.52 -20.36 8.59
CA PRO A 111 -2.53 -19.48 8.01
C PRO A 111 -2.05 -18.87 6.68
N GLY A 112 -2.92 -18.89 5.68
CA GLY A 112 -2.60 -18.41 4.33
C GLY A 112 -2.05 -19.48 3.37
N LEU A 113 -1.42 -20.54 3.88
CA LEU A 113 -1.06 -21.71 3.07
C LEU A 113 -2.29 -22.61 2.87
N ARG A 114 -2.66 -22.91 1.62
CA ARG A 114 -3.82 -23.76 1.34
C ARG A 114 -3.51 -25.22 1.70
N ALA A 115 -4.49 -25.91 2.26
CA ALA A 115 -4.36 -27.35 2.55
C ALA A 115 -4.12 -28.22 1.29
N THR A 116 -4.47 -27.69 0.11
CA THR A 116 -4.26 -28.35 -1.19
C THR A 116 -2.88 -28.10 -1.80
N THR A 117 -2.02 -27.28 -1.16
CA THR A 117 -0.67 -27.02 -1.67
C THR A 117 0.21 -28.25 -1.44
N ALA A 118 0.84 -28.75 -2.51
CA ALA A 118 1.80 -29.84 -2.43
C ALA A 118 3.00 -29.44 -1.55
N HIS A 119 3.49 -30.36 -0.74
CA HIS A 119 4.57 -30.10 0.21
C HIS A 119 5.52 -31.29 0.32
N VAL A 120 6.71 -31.04 0.83
CA VAL A 120 7.66 -32.09 1.25
C VAL A 120 7.54 -32.29 2.75
N ASP A 121 7.56 -33.54 3.21
CA ASP A 121 7.55 -33.87 4.64
C ASP A 121 9.00 -34.08 5.14
N ALA A 122 9.49 -33.16 5.97
CA ALA A 122 10.83 -33.19 6.53
C ALA A 122 11.04 -34.32 7.55
N ARG A 123 9.96 -34.91 8.08
CA ARG A 123 10.04 -36.05 9.03
C ARG A 123 10.58 -37.31 8.36
N VAL A 124 10.43 -37.41 7.03
CA VAL A 124 10.83 -38.58 6.23
C VAL A 124 11.79 -38.24 5.10
N THR A 125 12.12 -36.96 4.92
CA THR A 125 13.03 -36.49 3.87
C THR A 125 14.34 -36.04 4.50
N SER A 126 15.47 -36.53 3.99
CA SER A 126 16.79 -36.07 4.45
C SER A 126 17.15 -34.71 3.83
N PRO A 127 18.04 -33.92 4.45
CA PRO A 127 18.51 -32.65 3.90
C PRO A 127 19.05 -32.76 2.46
N ALA A 128 19.82 -33.82 2.18
CA ALA A 128 20.36 -34.08 0.84
C ALA A 128 19.26 -34.39 -0.19
N ALA A 129 18.25 -35.18 0.20
CA ALA A 129 17.13 -35.50 -0.67
C ALA A 129 16.28 -34.26 -0.97
N LEU A 130 16.02 -33.43 0.03
CA LEU A 130 15.32 -32.16 -0.17
C LEU A 130 16.12 -31.22 -1.10
N ALA A 131 17.43 -31.10 -0.90
CA ALA A 131 18.28 -30.29 -1.77
C ALA A 131 18.23 -30.76 -3.24
N ALA A 132 18.21 -32.07 -3.48
CA ALA A 132 18.05 -32.64 -4.82
C ALA A 132 16.68 -32.32 -5.44
N VAL A 133 15.60 -32.38 -4.66
CA VAL A 133 14.25 -31.99 -5.10
C VAL A 133 14.19 -30.51 -5.47
N LEU A 134 14.78 -29.63 -4.64
CA LEU A 134 14.82 -28.20 -4.90
C LEU A 134 15.65 -27.87 -6.15
N ALA A 135 16.84 -28.48 -6.30
CA ALA A 135 17.66 -28.32 -7.49
C ALA A 135 16.94 -28.83 -8.76
N ALA A 136 16.22 -29.96 -8.65
CA ALA A 136 15.41 -30.47 -9.74
C ALA A 136 14.26 -29.53 -10.10
N LYS A 137 13.55 -28.94 -9.11
CA LYS A 137 12.50 -27.94 -9.35
C LYS A 137 13.04 -26.72 -10.09
N LEU A 138 14.24 -26.27 -9.75
CA LEU A 138 14.92 -25.17 -10.45
C LEU A 138 15.35 -25.54 -11.88
N GLY A 139 15.80 -26.78 -12.11
CA GLY A 139 16.24 -27.26 -13.41
C GLY A 139 15.12 -27.73 -14.35
N SER A 140 13.99 -28.20 -13.82
CA SER A 140 12.82 -28.65 -14.58
C SER A 140 11.98 -27.51 -15.11
N GLU A 141 12.10 -26.34 -14.50
CA GLU A 141 11.45 -25.13 -14.95
C GLU A 141 12.52 -24.06 -15.18
N SER A 142 12.80 -23.76 -16.43
CA SER A 142 12.96 -22.35 -16.80
C SER A 142 11.61 -21.68 -16.58
N GLY A 143 11.20 -21.52 -15.32
CA GLY A 143 9.97 -20.84 -14.93
C GLY A 143 9.97 -19.47 -15.58
N PRO A 144 8.81 -18.98 -16.03
CA PRO A 144 8.77 -17.79 -16.84
C PRO A 144 9.32 -16.62 -16.00
N THR A 145 10.44 -16.04 -16.43
CA THR A 145 11.13 -14.97 -15.72
C THR A 145 10.14 -13.85 -15.44
N PRO A 146 9.98 -13.41 -14.17
CA PRO A 146 9.12 -12.27 -13.89
C PRO A 146 9.55 -11.09 -14.74
N VAL A 147 8.56 -10.41 -15.25
CA VAL A 147 8.75 -9.22 -16.08
C VAL A 147 8.35 -8.00 -15.28
N ASP A 148 9.22 -6.99 -15.29
CA ASP A 148 8.90 -5.67 -14.78
C ASP A 148 7.58 -5.20 -15.43
N SER A 149 6.60 -4.88 -14.59
CA SER A 149 5.25 -4.60 -15.00
C SER A 149 4.62 -3.51 -14.15
N SER A 150 3.80 -2.69 -14.80
CA SER A 150 2.89 -1.77 -14.15
C SER A 150 1.52 -2.42 -13.97
N ILE A 151 0.97 -2.34 -12.76
CA ILE A 151 -0.40 -2.73 -12.46
C ILE A 151 -1.23 -1.47 -12.34
N VAL A 152 -2.24 -1.35 -13.19
CA VAL A 152 -3.18 -0.23 -13.22
C VAL A 152 -4.54 -0.73 -12.74
N VAL A 153 -5.07 -0.09 -11.70
CA VAL A 153 -6.39 -0.44 -11.13
C VAL A 153 -7.31 0.76 -11.20
N LEU A 154 -8.44 0.61 -11.89
CA LEU A 154 -9.53 1.58 -11.89
C LEU A 154 -10.60 1.10 -10.90
N ALA A 155 -11.07 1.97 -10.00
CA ALA A 155 -12.11 1.66 -9.02
C ALA A 155 -13.05 2.86 -8.80
N GLY A 156 -14.28 2.61 -8.32
CA GLY A 156 -15.24 3.67 -7.94
C GLY A 156 -16.40 3.90 -8.89
N GLY A 157 -16.56 3.07 -9.93
CA GLY A 157 -17.69 3.08 -10.86
C GLY A 157 -18.16 1.67 -11.21
N SER A 158 -19.14 1.56 -12.11
CA SER A 158 -19.58 0.24 -12.60
C SER A 158 -18.47 -0.40 -13.45
N PRO A 159 -18.26 -1.73 -13.38
CA PRO A 159 -17.19 -2.40 -14.13
C PRO A 159 -17.26 -2.17 -15.64
N ALA A 160 -18.48 -2.06 -16.20
CA ALA A 160 -18.68 -1.75 -17.61
C ALA A 160 -18.11 -0.36 -17.98
N VAL A 161 -18.42 0.67 -17.19
CA VAL A 161 -17.91 2.02 -17.42
C VAL A 161 -16.40 2.09 -17.22
N LEU A 162 -15.87 1.40 -16.19
CA LEU A 162 -14.43 1.33 -15.96
C LEU A 162 -13.70 0.61 -17.10
N GLY A 163 -14.29 -0.45 -17.65
CA GLY A 163 -13.79 -1.18 -18.81
C GLY A 163 -13.73 -0.27 -20.04
N GLU A 164 -14.82 0.42 -20.37
CA GLU A 164 -14.86 1.36 -21.51
C GLU A 164 -13.84 2.50 -21.37
N VAL A 165 -13.66 3.05 -20.16
CA VAL A 165 -12.66 4.09 -19.89
C VAL A 165 -11.25 3.56 -20.14
N LEU A 166 -10.95 2.37 -19.63
CA LEU A 166 -9.64 1.75 -19.80
C LEU A 166 -9.38 1.40 -21.28
N GLU A 167 -10.34 0.80 -21.97
CA GLU A 167 -10.24 0.46 -23.40
C GLU A 167 -10.00 1.70 -24.26
N GLN A 168 -10.73 2.80 -24.02
CA GLN A 168 -10.52 4.06 -24.72
C GLN A 168 -9.12 4.63 -24.48
N ALA A 169 -8.64 4.58 -23.23
CA ALA A 169 -7.31 5.09 -22.88
C ALA A 169 -6.18 4.24 -23.46
N LEU A 170 -6.32 2.91 -23.47
CA LEU A 170 -5.37 1.99 -24.10
C LEU A 170 -5.31 2.20 -25.61
N ALA A 171 -6.46 2.40 -26.26
CA ALA A 171 -6.53 2.72 -27.69
C ALA A 171 -5.83 4.05 -28.03
N GLU A 172 -6.03 5.09 -27.21
CA GLU A 172 -5.32 6.37 -27.36
C GLU A 172 -3.80 6.20 -27.25
N CYS A 173 -3.34 5.33 -26.35
CA CYS A 173 -1.93 5.01 -26.15
C CYS A 173 -1.39 3.97 -27.16
N ARG A 174 -2.24 3.44 -28.06
CA ARG A 174 -1.91 2.34 -28.99
C ARG A 174 -1.39 1.08 -28.28
N VAL A 175 -1.91 0.80 -27.09
CA VAL A 175 -1.59 -0.39 -26.31
C VAL A 175 -2.69 -1.42 -26.50
N THR A 176 -2.30 -2.66 -26.82
CA THR A 176 -3.20 -3.81 -26.85
C THR A 176 -2.79 -4.78 -25.77
N LEU A 177 -3.72 -5.11 -24.87
CA LEU A 177 -3.50 -6.09 -23.82
C LEU A 177 -4.28 -7.37 -24.14
N PRO A 178 -3.68 -8.56 -23.98
CA PRO A 178 -4.40 -9.80 -24.10
C PRO A 178 -5.33 -10.02 -22.89
N PRO A 179 -6.40 -10.83 -23.01
CA PRO A 179 -7.42 -10.99 -21.97
C PRO A 179 -6.88 -11.41 -20.60
N GLU A 180 -5.82 -12.21 -20.55
CA GLU A 180 -5.16 -12.65 -19.32
C GLU A 180 -4.50 -11.53 -18.51
N GLN A 181 -4.21 -10.39 -19.15
CA GLN A 181 -3.67 -9.20 -18.49
C GLN A 181 -4.77 -8.26 -17.97
N LEU A 182 -6.04 -8.62 -18.17
CA LEU A 182 -7.20 -7.84 -17.76
C LEU A 182 -8.06 -8.63 -16.77
N SER A 183 -8.42 -8.01 -15.65
CA SER A 183 -9.31 -8.61 -14.64
C SER A 183 -10.45 -7.66 -14.29
N PRO A 184 -11.67 -7.88 -14.81
CA PRO A 184 -12.84 -7.20 -14.30
C PRO A 184 -13.23 -7.78 -12.94
N GLY A 185 -13.42 -6.91 -11.96
CA GLY A 185 -13.99 -7.22 -10.65
C GLY A 185 -15.36 -6.56 -10.47
N ALA A 186 -16.02 -6.82 -9.33
CA ALA A 186 -17.38 -6.31 -9.08
C ALA A 186 -17.52 -4.78 -9.12
N SER A 187 -16.45 -4.02 -8.84
CA SER A 187 -16.44 -2.55 -8.82
C SER A 187 -15.07 -1.97 -9.23
N ARG A 188 -14.28 -2.76 -9.95
CA ARG A 188 -12.91 -2.42 -10.35
C ARG A 188 -12.53 -3.10 -11.66
N VAL A 189 -11.52 -2.57 -12.34
CA VAL A 189 -10.84 -3.24 -13.45
C VAL A 189 -9.34 -3.18 -13.18
N VAL A 190 -8.64 -4.29 -13.38
CA VAL A 190 -7.18 -4.39 -13.26
C VAL A 190 -6.59 -4.63 -14.65
N ALA A 191 -5.54 -3.91 -14.97
CA ALA A 191 -4.66 -4.15 -16.11
C ALA A 191 -3.23 -4.38 -15.63
N VAL A 192 -2.58 -5.39 -16.20
CA VAL A 192 -1.14 -5.62 -16.05
C VAL A 192 -0.48 -5.25 -17.38
N ILE A 193 0.51 -4.37 -17.33
CA ILE A 193 1.20 -3.85 -18.51
C ILE A 193 2.68 -4.04 -18.30
N THR A 194 3.32 -4.86 -19.13
CA THR A 194 4.76 -5.09 -19.02
C THR A 194 5.54 -3.85 -19.48
N ASP A 195 6.73 -3.62 -18.92
CA ASP A 195 7.60 -2.50 -19.32
C ASP A 195 8.02 -2.58 -20.80
N ALA A 196 7.96 -3.77 -21.41
CA ALA A 196 8.17 -3.97 -22.85
C ALA A 196 7.01 -3.46 -23.72
N VAL A 197 5.79 -3.43 -23.18
CA VAL A 197 4.60 -2.92 -23.86
C VAL A 197 4.46 -1.41 -23.64
N LEU A 198 4.54 -0.97 -22.38
CA LEU A 198 4.51 0.45 -22.03
C LEU A 198 5.38 0.69 -20.79
N PRO A 199 6.47 1.46 -20.88
CA PRO A 199 7.34 1.72 -19.74
C PRO A 199 6.59 2.37 -18.58
N ALA A 200 6.96 2.04 -17.35
CA ALA A 200 6.33 2.58 -16.13
C ALA A 200 6.18 4.12 -16.12
N ALA A 201 7.13 4.85 -16.71
CA ALA A 201 7.05 6.29 -16.81
C ALA A 201 5.90 6.75 -17.71
N GLU A 202 5.69 6.10 -18.86
CA GLU A 202 4.58 6.39 -19.77
C GLU A 202 3.23 5.90 -19.22
N VAL A 203 3.21 4.84 -18.42
CA VAL A 203 2.00 4.44 -17.68
C VAL A 203 1.54 5.58 -16.76
N VAL A 204 2.48 6.17 -16.01
CA VAL A 204 2.19 7.24 -15.05
C VAL A 204 1.83 8.57 -15.73
N THR A 205 2.48 8.93 -16.84
CA THR A 205 2.30 10.25 -17.46
C THR A 205 1.31 10.24 -18.62
N THR A 206 1.41 9.25 -19.51
CA THR A 206 0.61 9.15 -20.73
C THR A 206 -0.70 8.40 -20.47
N LEU A 207 -0.63 7.15 -20.01
CA LEU A 207 -1.82 6.32 -19.83
C LEU A 207 -2.73 6.84 -18.72
N ALA A 208 -2.18 7.21 -17.55
CA ALA A 208 -3.00 7.81 -16.49
C ALA A 208 -3.70 9.11 -16.94
N GLY A 209 -3.04 9.90 -17.80
CA GLY A 209 -3.65 11.10 -18.41
C GLY A 209 -4.73 10.76 -19.44
N ALA A 210 -4.56 9.70 -20.22
CA ALA A 210 -5.58 9.20 -21.15
C ALA A 210 -6.81 8.67 -20.40
N ILE A 211 -6.60 7.93 -19.30
CA ILE A 211 -7.67 7.46 -18.41
C ILE A 211 -8.42 8.65 -17.81
N GLU A 212 -7.72 9.67 -17.32
CA GLU A 212 -8.33 10.91 -16.84
C GLU A 212 -9.24 11.54 -17.92
N ARG A 213 -8.72 11.71 -19.15
CA ARG A 213 -9.50 12.29 -20.25
C ARG A 213 -10.72 11.44 -20.61
N ALA A 214 -10.57 10.13 -20.65
CA ALA A 214 -11.65 9.19 -20.96
C ALA A 214 -12.72 9.15 -19.86
N ALA A 215 -12.34 9.41 -18.60
CA ALA A 215 -13.25 9.48 -17.46
C ALA A 215 -14.10 10.75 -17.45
N ARG A 216 -13.60 11.88 -17.98
CA ARG A 216 -14.30 13.18 -17.94
C ARG A 216 -15.69 13.10 -18.59
N GLY A 217 -16.69 13.64 -17.89
CA GLY A 217 -18.07 13.73 -18.40
C GLY A 217 -18.87 12.43 -18.37
N ARG A 218 -18.28 11.31 -17.97
CA ARG A 218 -19.02 10.06 -17.73
C ARG A 218 -19.67 10.14 -16.33
N ARG A 219 -20.94 9.74 -16.20
CA ARG A 219 -21.67 9.64 -14.90
C ARG A 219 -21.17 8.45 -14.05
N ALA A 220 -19.84 8.32 -13.89
CA ALA A 220 -19.21 7.15 -13.29
C ALA A 220 -19.05 7.25 -11.76
N GLY A 221 -19.38 8.39 -11.14
CA GLY A 221 -18.84 8.71 -9.82
C GLY A 221 -17.32 8.96 -9.91
N THR A 222 -16.70 9.33 -8.80
CA THR A 222 -15.27 9.64 -8.80
C THR A 222 -14.42 8.38 -9.00
N ILE A 223 -13.62 8.36 -10.08
CA ILE A 223 -12.76 7.22 -10.42
C ILE A 223 -11.42 7.31 -9.69
N ARG A 224 -10.97 6.23 -9.07
CA ARG A 224 -9.62 6.10 -8.51
C ARG A 224 -8.78 5.26 -9.45
N ILE A 225 -7.61 5.79 -9.84
CA ILE A 225 -6.67 5.18 -10.77
C ILE A 225 -5.39 4.90 -9.99
N ALA A 226 -5.24 3.68 -9.48
CA ALA A 226 -4.02 3.28 -8.80
C ALA A 226 -3.00 2.71 -9.78
N VAL A 227 -1.74 3.09 -9.62
CA VAL A 227 -0.60 2.56 -10.36
C VAL A 227 0.39 1.99 -9.35
N HIS A 228 0.75 0.72 -9.55
CA HIS A 228 1.83 0.03 -8.86
C HIS A 228 2.85 -0.45 -9.91
N HIS A 229 4.12 -0.60 -9.52
CA HIS A 229 5.16 -1.21 -10.35
C HIS A 229 5.84 -2.31 -9.56
N GLY A 230 5.99 -3.47 -10.19
CA GLY A 230 6.54 -4.67 -9.58
C GLY A 230 6.88 -5.72 -10.62
N GLN A 231 7.09 -6.96 -10.19
CA GLN A 231 7.52 -8.05 -11.05
C GLN A 231 6.42 -9.10 -11.13
N ILE A 232 5.91 -9.35 -12.33
CA ILE A 232 4.80 -10.28 -12.54
C ILE A 232 5.26 -11.49 -13.34
N PRO A 233 5.00 -12.72 -12.86
CA PRO A 233 5.24 -13.93 -13.63
C PRO A 233 4.43 -13.94 -14.94
N PRO A 234 5.03 -14.28 -16.09
CA PRO A 234 4.35 -14.27 -17.39
C PRO A 234 3.12 -15.18 -17.50
N ALA A 235 3.04 -16.26 -16.70
CA ALA A 235 1.85 -17.13 -16.61
C ALA A 235 0.72 -16.53 -15.74
N CYS A 236 0.74 -15.20 -15.56
CA CYS A 236 -0.01 -14.39 -14.61
C CYS A 236 -1.40 -14.94 -14.24
N HIS A 237 -1.50 -15.41 -13.00
CA HIS A 237 -2.76 -15.35 -12.26
C HIS A 237 -2.77 -14.00 -11.54
N LEU A 238 -3.79 -13.18 -11.76
CA LEU A 238 -3.99 -11.80 -11.24
C LEU A 238 -4.19 -11.77 -9.71
N THR A 239 -3.50 -12.63 -9.00
CA THR A 239 -3.57 -12.86 -7.56
C THR A 239 -2.30 -12.47 -6.84
N THR A 240 -1.25 -11.98 -7.51
CA THR A 240 0.06 -11.64 -6.88
C THR A 240 -0.06 -10.55 -5.81
N LEU A 241 0.97 -10.44 -4.96
CA LEU A 241 1.01 -9.38 -3.95
C LEU A 241 1.04 -7.98 -4.56
N ASP A 242 1.76 -7.79 -5.66
CA ASP A 242 1.82 -6.51 -6.38
C ASP A 242 0.43 -6.10 -6.91
N VAL A 243 -0.33 -7.06 -7.45
CA VAL A 243 -1.72 -6.82 -7.88
C VAL A 243 -2.61 -6.48 -6.69
N THR A 244 -2.47 -7.19 -5.58
CA THR A 244 -3.21 -6.92 -4.34
C THR A 244 -2.89 -5.53 -3.81
N THR A 245 -1.62 -5.13 -3.79
CA THR A 245 -1.16 -3.81 -3.35
C THR A 245 -1.76 -2.70 -4.21
N ALA A 246 -1.82 -2.90 -5.54
CA ALA A 246 -2.45 -1.94 -6.44
C ALA A 246 -3.97 -1.81 -6.17
N ILE A 247 -4.65 -2.92 -5.88
CA ILE A 247 -6.08 -2.94 -5.53
C ILE A 247 -6.32 -2.21 -4.21
N GLU A 248 -5.53 -2.51 -3.17
CA GLU A 248 -5.62 -1.84 -1.86
C GLU A 248 -5.37 -0.34 -1.98
N ALA A 249 -4.39 0.08 -2.81
CA ALA A 249 -4.15 1.49 -3.10
C ALA A 249 -5.36 2.17 -3.75
N ALA A 250 -6.02 1.52 -4.72
CA ALA A 250 -7.23 2.03 -5.36
C ALA A 250 -8.43 2.11 -4.41
N GLN A 251 -8.47 1.24 -3.39
CA GLN A 251 -9.58 1.13 -2.43
C GLN A 251 -9.31 1.83 -1.09
N SER A 252 -8.16 2.49 -0.95
CA SER A 252 -7.72 3.12 0.29
C SER A 252 -8.72 4.16 0.81
N ALA A 253 -9.12 4.02 2.07
CA ALA A 253 -9.98 4.98 2.77
C ALA A 253 -9.34 6.38 2.81
N ALA A 254 -8.02 6.45 2.96
CA ALA A 254 -7.31 7.72 2.99
C ALA A 254 -7.37 8.47 1.63
N VAL A 255 -7.52 7.74 0.52
CA VAL A 255 -7.78 8.34 -0.81
C VAL A 255 -9.23 8.81 -0.90
N THR A 256 -10.18 8.05 -0.34
CA THR A 256 -11.58 8.48 -0.21
C THR A 256 -11.68 9.80 0.56
N ASP A 257 -11.01 9.94 1.70
CA ASP A 257 -11.00 11.16 2.50
C ASP A 257 -10.43 12.37 1.73
N VAL A 258 -9.51 12.15 0.80
CA VAL A 258 -9.02 13.22 -0.11
C VAL A 258 -10.13 13.64 -1.08
N LEU A 259 -10.82 12.69 -1.68
CA LEU A 259 -11.86 12.94 -2.66
C LEU A 259 -13.10 13.58 -2.04
N ASP A 260 -13.48 13.20 -0.82
CA ASP A 260 -14.63 13.77 -0.10
C ASP A 260 -14.47 15.27 0.17
N ARG A 261 -13.22 15.74 0.27
CA ARG A 261 -12.89 17.18 0.42
C ARG A 261 -12.92 17.94 -0.91
N LEU A 262 -13.12 17.25 -2.03
CA LEU A 262 -12.99 17.78 -3.40
C LEU A 262 -14.24 17.41 -4.23
N PRO A 263 -15.38 18.10 -4.03
CA PRO A 263 -16.66 17.70 -4.62
C PRO A 263 -16.71 17.78 -6.16
N ASN A 264 -15.77 18.49 -6.80
CA ASN A 264 -15.67 18.58 -8.26
C ASN A 264 -14.56 17.67 -8.83
N ALA A 265 -13.99 16.76 -8.03
CA ALA A 265 -12.99 15.82 -8.50
C ALA A 265 -13.64 14.69 -9.30
N ASP A 266 -13.30 14.60 -10.58
CA ASP A 266 -13.72 13.49 -11.46
C ASP A 266 -12.92 12.22 -11.17
N CYS A 267 -11.64 12.35 -10.84
CA CYS A 267 -10.79 11.21 -10.53
C CYS A 267 -9.61 11.56 -9.61
N ALA A 268 -9.01 10.53 -9.00
CA ALA A 268 -7.72 10.61 -8.31
C ALA A 268 -6.74 9.59 -8.91
N ILE A 269 -5.50 10.04 -9.14
CA ILE A 269 -4.38 9.18 -9.52
C ILE A 269 -3.59 8.86 -8.26
N VAL A 270 -3.40 7.57 -7.99
CA VAL A 270 -2.75 7.06 -6.77
C VAL A 270 -1.52 6.27 -7.19
N ALA A 271 -0.33 6.73 -6.83
CA ALA A 271 0.91 5.99 -7.04
C ALA A 271 1.39 5.37 -5.72
N THR A 272 1.83 4.11 -5.77
CA THR A 272 2.49 3.48 -4.64
C THR A 272 3.90 4.01 -4.45
N GLU A 273 4.53 3.72 -3.30
CA GLU A 273 5.90 4.13 -3.02
C GLU A 273 6.93 3.60 -4.05
N ARG A 274 6.72 2.40 -4.58
CA ARG A 274 7.55 1.85 -5.67
C ARG A 274 7.47 2.71 -6.93
N VAL A 275 6.25 3.09 -7.35
CA VAL A 275 6.05 3.98 -8.50
C VAL A 275 6.64 5.37 -8.25
N HIS A 276 6.46 5.89 -7.04
CA HIS A 276 7.05 7.18 -6.68
C HIS A 276 8.58 7.14 -6.82
N THR A 277 9.21 6.14 -6.20
CA THR A 277 10.66 5.99 -6.20
C THR A 277 11.22 5.73 -7.60
N LYS A 278 10.54 4.90 -8.41
CA LYS A 278 10.99 4.54 -9.76
C LYS A 278 10.76 5.64 -10.79
N VAL A 279 9.65 6.40 -10.69
CA VAL A 279 9.20 7.33 -11.73
C VAL A 279 9.09 8.76 -11.23
N ILE A 280 8.26 9.01 -10.21
CA ILE A 280 7.77 10.36 -9.88
C ILE A 280 8.85 11.22 -9.20
N ARG A 281 9.61 10.65 -8.26
CA ARG A 281 10.58 11.35 -7.43
C ARG A 281 11.60 12.12 -8.27
N ASP A 282 12.09 11.45 -9.31
CA ASP A 282 13.15 11.98 -10.17
C ASP A 282 12.58 12.62 -11.47
N GLY A 283 11.25 12.78 -11.56
CA GLY A 283 10.59 13.42 -12.70
C GLY A 283 10.68 12.65 -14.03
N ARG A 284 10.84 11.32 -13.98
CA ARG A 284 11.04 10.51 -15.20
C ARG A 284 9.80 10.55 -16.10
N GLY A 285 10.03 10.52 -17.42
CA GLY A 285 8.97 10.57 -18.43
C GLY A 285 8.12 11.85 -18.39
N GLY A 286 8.62 12.92 -17.78
CA GLY A 286 7.87 14.18 -17.59
C GLY A 286 6.91 14.17 -16.40
N SER A 287 7.04 13.20 -15.48
CA SER A 287 6.31 13.23 -14.22
C SER A 287 6.72 14.44 -13.37
N ASN A 288 5.78 14.98 -12.60
CA ASN A 288 6.03 16.13 -11.74
C ASN A 288 5.69 15.77 -10.28
N PRO A 289 6.70 15.60 -9.40
CA PRO A 289 6.48 15.23 -8.00
C PRO A 289 5.71 16.31 -7.23
N SER A 290 5.76 17.58 -7.64
CA SER A 290 5.06 18.66 -6.96
C SER A 290 3.53 18.57 -7.06
N LEU A 291 3.01 17.74 -7.97
CA LEU A 291 1.58 17.51 -8.15
C LEU A 291 1.03 16.41 -7.23
N TYR A 292 1.88 15.69 -6.52
CA TYR A 292 1.48 14.58 -5.66
C TYR A 292 1.55 14.98 -4.18
N THR A 293 0.48 14.70 -3.44
CA THR A 293 0.47 14.78 -1.98
C THR A 293 0.62 13.40 -1.40
N VAL A 294 1.48 13.27 -0.38
CA VAL A 294 1.62 12.01 0.35
C VAL A 294 0.45 11.84 1.32
N VAL A 295 -0.19 10.68 1.25
CA VAL A 295 -1.24 10.23 2.15
C VAL A 295 -0.78 8.93 2.81
N LYS A 296 -1.01 8.80 4.12
CA LYS A 296 -0.67 7.59 4.86
C LYS A 296 -1.90 6.69 4.99
N THR A 297 -1.75 5.41 4.68
CA THR A 297 -2.79 4.41 4.93
C THR A 297 -2.89 4.10 6.42
N ALA A 298 -3.94 3.36 6.83
CA ALA A 298 -4.07 2.86 8.20
C ALA A 298 -2.89 1.96 8.63
N THR A 299 -2.22 1.31 7.68
CA THR A 299 -1.03 0.47 7.91
C THR A 299 0.27 1.26 7.91
N GLY A 300 0.23 2.58 7.70
CA GLY A 300 1.41 3.45 7.65
C GLY A 300 2.10 3.54 6.28
N ALA A 301 1.63 2.79 5.28
CA ALA A 301 2.17 2.85 3.92
C ALA A 301 1.92 4.22 3.28
N ALA A 302 2.88 4.70 2.49
CA ALA A 302 2.75 5.95 1.76
C ALA A 302 2.08 5.74 0.39
N LEU A 303 1.02 6.51 0.12
CA LEU A 303 0.41 6.66 -1.19
C LEU A 303 0.64 8.09 -1.68
N TYR A 304 0.97 8.23 -2.95
CA TYR A 304 1.23 9.52 -3.59
C TYR A 304 0.03 9.84 -4.46
N VAL A 305 -0.76 10.82 -4.04
CA VAL A 305 -2.08 11.12 -4.63
C VAL A 305 -2.03 12.43 -5.39
N ARG A 306 -2.45 12.40 -6.65
CA ARG A 306 -2.70 13.58 -7.50
C ARG A 306 -4.15 13.61 -7.89
N VAL A 307 -4.82 14.75 -7.72
CA VAL A 307 -6.18 14.96 -8.23
C VAL A 307 -6.10 15.98 -9.36
N PRO A 308 -6.38 15.60 -10.61
CA PRO A 308 -6.33 16.53 -11.73
C PRO A 308 -7.24 17.74 -11.51
N GLY A 309 -6.76 18.92 -11.90
CA GLY A 309 -7.42 20.20 -11.60
C GLY A 309 -7.08 20.79 -10.21
N TYR A 310 -6.39 20.04 -9.35
CA TYR A 310 -6.00 20.47 -8.00
C TYR A 310 -4.47 20.41 -7.81
N PRO A 311 -3.75 21.55 -7.98
CA PRO A 311 -2.28 21.58 -7.91
C PRO A 311 -1.72 21.38 -6.49
N ARG A 312 -2.54 21.54 -5.44
CA ARG A 312 -2.19 21.21 -4.06
C ARG A 312 -3.43 20.74 -3.30
N LEU A 313 -3.41 19.50 -2.81
CA LEU A 313 -4.53 18.97 -2.03
C LEU A 313 -4.62 19.68 -0.66
N PRO A 314 -5.84 19.96 -0.16
CA PRO A 314 -6.00 20.54 1.17
C PRO A 314 -5.37 19.63 2.23
N GLY A 315 -4.65 20.24 3.18
CA GLY A 315 -4.11 19.53 4.33
C GLY A 315 -5.21 18.81 5.12
N PRO A 316 -4.88 17.81 5.96
CA PRO A 316 -5.85 17.24 6.88
C PRO A 316 -6.51 18.37 7.67
N GLU A 317 -7.83 18.35 7.78
CA GLU A 317 -8.56 19.35 8.55
C GLU A 317 -8.00 19.32 9.98
N PRO A 318 -7.66 20.48 10.58
CA PRO A 318 -7.19 20.50 11.95
C PRO A 318 -8.25 19.83 12.82
N THR A 319 -7.82 18.84 13.61
CA THR A 319 -8.68 18.22 14.61
C THR A 319 -9.36 19.34 15.41
N PRO A 320 -10.69 19.29 15.63
CA PRO A 320 -11.37 20.29 16.43
C PRO A 320 -10.61 20.44 17.73
N ARG A 321 -10.04 21.62 17.94
CA ARG A 321 -9.29 21.90 19.17
C ARG A 321 -10.28 21.64 20.30
N ALA A 322 -9.94 20.73 21.21
CA ALA A 322 -10.73 20.53 22.42
C ALA A 322 -11.05 21.92 23.00
N PRO A 323 -12.30 22.18 23.40
CA PRO A 323 -12.71 23.51 23.83
C PRO A 323 -11.68 24.02 24.83
N SER A 324 -11.06 25.15 24.47
CA SER A 324 -10.14 25.87 25.34
C SER A 324 -10.83 26.02 26.69
N THR A 325 -10.32 25.33 27.71
CA THR A 325 -10.71 25.59 29.09
C THR A 325 -10.21 26.99 29.41
N SER A 326 -11.05 27.99 29.13
CA SER A 326 -10.87 29.33 29.66
C SER A 326 -10.66 29.21 31.17
N PRO A 327 -9.66 29.89 31.76
CA PRO A 327 -9.45 29.84 33.19
C PRO A 327 -10.72 30.35 33.88
N VAL A 328 -11.22 29.56 34.83
CA VAL A 328 -12.31 29.96 35.73
C VAL A 328 -11.88 31.25 36.43
N PRO A 329 -12.65 32.35 36.35
CA PRO A 329 -12.31 33.56 37.08
C PRO A 329 -12.43 33.31 38.59
N PRO A 330 -11.47 33.77 39.41
CA PRO A 330 -11.54 33.55 40.86
C PRO A 330 -12.74 34.29 41.46
N THR A 331 -13.47 33.58 42.31
CA THR A 331 -14.60 34.10 43.09
C THR A 331 -14.11 35.19 44.06
N PRO A 332 -14.78 36.37 44.13
CA PRO A 332 -14.30 37.48 44.96
C PRO A 332 -14.54 37.19 46.44
N THR A 333 -13.45 37.16 47.22
CA THR A 333 -13.50 37.19 48.68
C THR A 333 -13.48 38.64 49.12
N SER A 334 -14.61 39.12 49.67
CA SER A 334 -14.70 40.43 50.29
C SER A 334 -14.12 40.38 51.71
N VAL A 335 -13.07 41.18 51.97
CA VAL A 335 -12.77 41.63 53.33
C VAL A 335 -12.42 43.12 53.29
N HIS A 336 -12.95 43.82 54.28
CA HIS A 336 -13.28 45.23 54.33
C HIS A 336 -12.16 46.10 54.95
N HIS A 337 -12.09 47.33 54.43
CA HIS A 337 -11.79 48.63 55.09
C HIS A 337 -10.35 49.05 55.46
N GLY A 338 -9.95 50.17 54.84
CA GLY A 338 -8.90 51.09 55.28
C GLY A 338 -8.76 52.29 54.32
N ASN A 339 -9.69 53.26 54.39
CA ASN A 339 -9.73 54.49 53.57
C ASN A 339 -8.55 55.44 53.82
N LYS A 340 -8.02 56.08 52.75
CA LYS A 340 -7.82 57.55 52.68
C LYS A 340 -7.57 58.03 51.23
N TYR A 341 -8.21 59.14 50.89
CA TYR A 341 -8.44 59.77 49.58
C TYR A 341 -7.55 61.02 49.37
N ASP A 342 -7.43 61.52 48.13
CA ASP A 342 -7.63 62.94 47.73
C ASP A 342 -7.50 63.14 46.20
N PHE A 343 -7.93 64.26 45.60
CA PHE A 343 -9.26 64.55 45.01
C PHE A 343 -9.07 65.53 43.81
N HIS A 344 -10.19 65.96 43.18
CA HIS A 344 -10.40 66.95 42.07
C HIS A 344 -10.38 66.32 40.65
N GLY A 345 -11.43 66.28 39.82
CA GLY A 345 -12.70 67.02 39.60
C GLY A 345 -12.95 66.95 38.06
N THR A 346 -14.13 66.87 37.43
CA THR A 346 -15.50 67.36 37.69
C THR A 346 -16.60 66.41 37.18
N THR A 347 -17.71 66.43 37.94
CA THR A 347 -19.09 65.87 37.90
C THR A 347 -19.82 66.06 36.53
N THR A 348 -20.83 65.29 36.08
CA THR A 348 -22.20 65.04 36.62
C THR A 348 -22.93 64.02 35.70
N VAL A 349 -23.33 62.82 36.14
CA VAL A 349 -24.64 62.33 36.66
C VAL A 349 -25.87 62.46 35.73
N GLY A 350 -26.59 61.33 35.54
CA GLY A 350 -28.00 61.27 35.09
C GLY A 350 -28.35 59.95 34.38
N GLN A 351 -28.44 58.83 35.08
CA GLN A 351 -29.67 58.06 35.40
C GLN A 351 -30.71 57.82 34.27
N ALA A 352 -30.90 56.51 34.00
CA ALA A 352 -32.13 55.73 33.92
C ALA A 352 -33.46 56.41 33.55
N GLY A 353 -34.16 55.83 32.58
CA GLY A 353 -35.57 56.12 32.34
C GLY A 353 -36.13 55.37 31.16
N ASP A 354 -36.71 54.21 31.43
CA ASP A 354 -37.50 53.41 30.51
C ASP A 354 -38.84 54.12 30.19
N ARG A 355 -39.37 53.88 28.98
CA ARG A 355 -40.80 53.87 28.55
C ARG A 355 -41.50 55.11 27.93
N TYR A 356 -41.84 54.89 26.64
CA TYR A 356 -43.17 54.90 25.99
C TYR A 356 -43.77 56.16 25.28
N TYR A 357 -44.12 55.90 24.00
CA TYR A 357 -45.29 56.29 23.18
C TYR A 357 -45.41 57.62 22.40
N GLY A 358 -45.80 57.45 21.12
CA GLY A 358 -46.65 58.36 20.30
C GLY A 358 -45.92 59.04 19.13
N SER A 359 -46.04 58.63 17.85
CA SER A 359 -47.12 58.94 16.88
C SER A 359 -47.64 60.38 17.01
N THR A 360 -47.57 61.30 16.04
CA THR A 360 -47.99 61.36 14.61
C THR A 360 -47.37 62.66 14.04
N GLY A 361 -47.31 63.04 12.76
CA GLY A 361 -47.85 62.63 11.46
C GLY A 361 -47.65 63.80 10.44
N HIS A 362 -47.90 63.53 9.15
CA HIS A 362 -48.02 64.46 7.98
C HIS A 362 -46.75 65.20 7.51
N GLY A 363 -46.50 65.49 6.23
CA GLY A 363 -47.08 65.23 4.89
C GLY A 363 -45.91 65.51 3.90
N GLU A 364 -45.95 65.31 2.59
CA GLU A 364 -46.99 65.17 1.56
C GLU A 364 -46.64 64.01 0.59
#